data_AF-A0A5K3G319-F1
#
_entry.id   AF-A0A5K3G319-F1
#
_cell.length_a   1.000
_cell.length_b   1.000
_cell.length_c   1.000
_cell.angle_alpha   90.00
_cell.angle_beta   90.00
_cell.angle_gamma   90.00
#
_symmetry.space_group_name_H-M   'P 1'
#
loop_
_entity.id
_entity.type
_entity.pdbx_description
1 polymer ?
#
loop_
_entity_poly.entity_id
_entity_poly.type
_entity_poly.pdbx_seq_one_letter_code
_entity_poly.pdbx_strand_id
1 'polypeptide(L)'
;PSDAVSCERAVELAANTKGICFIRTSNPPTHVIYDANELFAIGKAKVCLTALPEAEDLVTVVAAGVTLYEAFKAAEKLKAEGIHIRIIDPFTIKPIDASLIAASVKCTNGRVVTVEDHAPEG
;
A
#
# COMPACT_ATOMS: atom_id res chain seq x y z
N PRO A 1 8.73 2.73 -1.91
CA PRO A 1 8.00 3.88 -1.32
C PRO A 1 6.97 4.38 -2.33
N SER A 2 5.84 4.93 -1.86
CA SER A 2 4.72 5.33 -2.72
C SER A 2 4.54 6.84 -2.88
N ASP A 3 5.19 7.62 -2.03
CA ASP A 3 5.24 9.07 -2.07
C ASP A 3 6.55 9.63 -1.51
N ALA A 4 6.66 10.96 -1.41
CA ALA A 4 7.86 11.63 -0.90
C ALA A 4 8.18 11.27 0.56
N VAL A 5 7.17 11.23 1.45
CA VAL A 5 7.35 10.95 2.88
C VAL A 5 7.84 9.52 3.09
N SER A 6 7.16 8.54 2.50
CA SER A 6 7.58 7.14 2.57
C SER A 6 8.95 6.93 1.91
N CYS A 7 9.32 7.72 0.90
CA CYS A 7 10.65 7.66 0.30
C CYS A 7 11.75 8.15 1.25
N GLU A 8 11.54 9.30 1.91
CA GLU A 8 12.46 9.82 2.93
C GLU A 8 12.67 8.79 4.05
N ARG A 9 11.57 8.23 4.57
CA ARG A 9 11.61 7.22 5.63
C ARG A 9 12.27 5.91 5.17
N ALA A 10 12.05 5.48 3.92
CA ALA A 10 12.71 4.30 3.39
C ALA A 10 14.24 4.48 3.30
N VAL A 11 14.72 5.67 2.94
CA VAL A 11 16.16 5.99 2.89
C VAL A 11 16.75 6.00 4.30
N GLU A 12 16.07 6.65 5.26
CA GLU A 12 16.48 6.66 6.67
C GLU A 12 16.58 5.24 7.26
N LEU A 13 15.58 4.40 7.02
CA LEU A 13 15.56 3.01 7.49
C LEU A 13 16.65 2.17 6.81
N ALA A 14 16.86 2.32 5.51
CA ALA A 14 17.90 1.61 4.77
C ALA A 14 19.31 1.95 5.28
N ALA A 15 19.58 3.23 5.58
CA ALA A 15 20.86 3.67 6.14
C ALA A 15 21.20 2.99 7.47
N ASN A 16 20.18 2.62 8.25
CA ASN A 16 20.32 1.98 9.56
C ASN A 16 20.12 0.45 9.53
N THR A 17 19.90 -0.14 8.35
CA THR A 17 19.63 -1.58 8.21
C THR A 17 20.83 -2.31 7.60
N LYS A 18 21.29 -3.37 8.28
CA LYS A 18 22.39 -4.20 7.79
C LYS A 18 21.97 -5.02 6.58
N GLY A 19 22.90 -5.25 5.67
CA GLY A 19 22.71 -6.09 4.48
C GLY A 19 22.40 -5.26 3.24
N ILE A 20 21.83 -5.92 2.24
CA ILE A 20 21.49 -5.27 0.96
C ILE A 20 20.09 -4.68 1.06
N CYS A 21 20.02 -3.35 1.03
CA CYS A 21 18.77 -2.62 0.96
C CYS A 21 18.51 -2.16 -0.48
N PHE A 22 17.33 -2.45 -1.00
CA PHE A 22 16.87 -2.00 -2.31
C PHE A 22 15.68 -1.06 -2.14
N ILE A 23 15.78 0.15 -2.69
CA ILE A 23 14.70 1.14 -2.70
C ILE A 23 14.29 1.35 -4.15
N ARG A 24 13.06 0.94 -4.48
CA ARG A 24 12.46 1.19 -5.79
C ARG A 24 11.76 2.54 -5.79
N THR A 25 12.27 3.49 -6.57
CA THR A 25 11.65 4.80 -6.81
C THR A 25 10.86 4.79 -8.11
N SER A 26 9.92 5.73 -8.24
CA SER A 26 9.11 5.95 -9.44
C SER A 26 9.47 7.29 -10.08
N ASN A 27 9.43 7.36 -11.41
CA ASN A 27 9.71 8.61 -12.15
C ASN A 27 8.53 9.61 -12.16
N PRO A 28 7.27 9.19 -12.37
CA PRO A 28 6.14 10.13 -12.39
C PRO A 28 5.96 10.82 -11.04
N PRO A 29 5.59 12.12 -11.02
CA PRO A 29 5.22 12.78 -9.78
C PRO A 29 3.96 12.13 -9.20
N THR A 30 4.02 11.74 -7.93
CA THR A 30 2.88 11.20 -7.18
C THR A 30 2.46 12.17 -6.08
N HIS A 31 1.19 12.08 -5.67
CA HIS A 31 0.69 12.89 -4.56
C HIS A 31 1.30 12.42 -3.23
N VAL A 32 1.57 13.37 -2.33
CA VAL A 32 1.91 13.06 -0.94
C VAL A 32 0.63 12.65 -0.22
N ILE A 33 0.63 11.43 0.33
CA ILE A 33 -0.54 10.84 1.00
C ILE A 33 -0.32 10.65 2.50
N TYR A 34 0.93 10.64 2.95
CA TYR A 34 1.28 10.53 4.37
C TYR A 34 1.61 11.90 4.96
N ASP A 35 1.28 12.08 6.24
CA ASP A 35 1.77 13.22 7.02
C ASP A 35 3.29 13.13 7.19
N ALA A 36 3.99 14.27 7.29
CA ALA A 36 5.44 14.30 7.46
C ALA A 36 5.91 13.52 8.72
N ASN A 37 5.07 13.42 9.74
CA ASN A 37 5.36 12.71 10.99
C ASN A 37 4.88 11.25 10.99
N GLU A 38 4.36 10.76 9.87
CA GLU A 38 3.92 9.37 9.75
C GLU A 38 5.10 8.41 10.03
N LEU A 39 4.86 7.45 10.92
CA LEU A 39 5.88 6.49 11.33
C LEU A 39 5.93 5.30 10.39
N PHE A 40 7.12 4.93 9.94
CA PHE A 40 7.36 3.77 9.09
C PHE A 40 8.32 2.80 9.77
N ALA A 41 8.14 1.52 9.49
CA ALA A 41 9.01 0.46 9.95
C ALA A 41 9.13 -0.64 8.89
N ILE A 42 10.28 -1.31 8.85
CA ILE A 42 10.51 -2.44 7.95
C ILE A 42 9.54 -3.58 8.32
N GLY A 43 8.88 -4.15 7.31
CA GLY A 43 7.90 -5.21 7.49
C GLY A 43 6.54 -4.75 8.02
N LYS A 44 6.26 -3.43 7.97
CA LYS A 44 4.98 -2.86 8.39
C LYS A 44 4.29 -2.13 7.25
N ALA A 45 3.10 -2.64 6.91
CA ALA A 45 2.25 -2.08 5.88
C ALA A 45 1.33 -0.97 6.45
N LYS A 46 0.66 -0.25 5.56
CA LYS A 46 -0.31 0.80 5.88
C LYS A 46 -1.65 0.47 5.23
N VAL A 47 -2.73 0.57 6.00
CA VAL A 47 -4.08 0.60 5.45
C VAL A 47 -4.35 2.05 5.04
N CYS A 48 -4.40 2.29 3.75
CA CYS A 48 -4.51 3.63 3.16
C CYS A 48 -5.95 4.05 2.89
N LEU A 49 -6.85 3.07 2.74
CA LEU A 49 -8.27 3.30 2.56
C LEU A 49 -9.06 2.15 3.19
N THR A 50 -10.11 2.49 3.92
CA THR A 50 -11.19 1.58 4.30
C THR A 50 -12.52 2.29 4.05
N ALA A 51 -13.58 1.53 3.86
CA ALA A 51 -14.94 2.03 3.99
C ALA A 51 -15.22 2.62 5.37
N LEU A 52 -16.24 3.48 5.44
CA LEU A 52 -16.82 3.97 6.68
C LEU A 52 -17.58 2.83 7.39
N PRO A 53 -17.84 2.92 8.72
CA PRO A 53 -18.45 1.84 9.49
C PRO A 53 -19.77 1.28 8.94
N GLU A 54 -20.53 2.10 8.22
CA GLU A 54 -21.80 1.74 7.58
C GLU A 54 -21.66 0.95 6.26
N ALA A 55 -20.46 0.79 5.71
CA ALA A 55 -20.20 0.05 4.47
C ALA A 55 -19.07 -0.98 4.65
N GLU A 56 -19.22 -2.16 4.07
CA GLU A 56 -18.21 -3.23 4.17
C GLU A 56 -17.27 -3.19 2.96
N ASP A 57 -15.96 -3.24 3.23
CA ASP A 57 -14.95 -3.42 2.19
C ASP A 57 -15.11 -4.80 1.54
N LEU A 58 -15.31 -4.86 0.22
CA LEU A 58 -15.52 -6.12 -0.49
C LEU A 58 -14.20 -6.81 -0.87
N VAL A 59 -13.15 -6.07 -1.20
CA VAL A 59 -11.86 -6.60 -1.68
C VAL A 59 -10.72 -5.84 -1.01
N THR A 60 -9.67 -6.56 -0.60
CA THR A 60 -8.38 -5.94 -0.26
C THR A 60 -7.53 -5.78 -1.52
N VAL A 61 -7.16 -4.55 -1.84
CA VAL A 61 -6.22 -4.21 -2.90
C VAL A 61 -4.87 -3.91 -2.27
N VAL A 62 -3.82 -4.62 -2.68
CA VAL A 62 -2.43 -4.36 -2.28
C VAL A 62 -1.71 -3.75 -3.47
N ALA A 63 -1.21 -2.54 -3.31
CA ALA A 63 -0.60 -1.75 -4.39
C ALA A 63 0.59 -0.94 -3.87
N ALA A 64 1.54 -0.58 -4.74
CA ALA A 64 2.76 0.10 -4.33
C ALA A 64 3.25 1.07 -5.41
N GLY A 65 3.83 2.21 -5.01
CA GLY A 65 4.33 3.19 -5.97
C GLY A 65 3.19 3.76 -6.82
N VAL A 66 3.38 3.80 -8.14
CA VAL A 66 2.40 4.35 -9.08
C VAL A 66 1.05 3.62 -9.03
N THR A 67 1.04 2.30 -8.77
CA THR A 67 -0.21 1.53 -8.76
C THR A 67 -1.06 1.81 -7.54
N LEU A 68 -0.48 2.31 -6.44
CA LEU A 68 -1.25 2.75 -5.27
C LEU A 68 -2.16 3.92 -5.62
N TYR A 69 -1.67 4.85 -6.44
CA TYR A 69 -2.49 5.97 -6.92
C TYR A 69 -3.61 5.51 -7.85
N GLU A 70 -3.34 4.55 -8.74
CA GLU A 70 -4.38 3.94 -9.56
C GLU A 70 -5.41 3.18 -8.74
N ALA A 71 -5.01 2.55 -7.63
CA ALA A 71 -5.94 1.92 -6.69
C ALA A 71 -6.90 2.93 -6.05
N PHE A 72 -6.42 4.13 -5.66
CA PHE A 72 -7.31 5.19 -5.16
C PHE A 72 -8.31 5.66 -6.22
N LYS A 73 -7.88 5.85 -7.48
CA LYS A 73 -8.79 6.18 -8.58
C LYS A 73 -9.82 5.09 -8.81
N ALA A 74 -9.42 3.82 -8.70
CA ALA A 74 -10.34 2.69 -8.82
C ALA A 74 -11.36 2.69 -7.68
N ALA A 75 -10.94 2.97 -6.44
CA ALA A 75 -11.85 3.10 -5.30
C ALA A 75 -12.91 4.18 -5.53
N GLU A 76 -12.53 5.35 -6.02
CA GLU A 76 -13.50 6.43 -6.32
C GLU A 76 -14.52 6.03 -7.40
N LYS A 77 -14.08 5.32 -8.45
CA LYS A 77 -14.98 4.81 -9.48
C LYS A 77 -15.93 3.74 -8.93
N LEU A 78 -15.39 2.77 -8.21
CA LEU A 78 -16.15 1.65 -7.63
C LEU A 78 -17.16 2.11 -6.57
N LYS A 79 -16.83 3.17 -5.82
CA LYS A 79 -17.73 3.78 -4.85
C LYS A 79 -19.02 4.28 -5.49
N ALA A 80 -18.97 4.77 -6.74
CA ALA A 80 -20.17 5.19 -7.48
C ALA A 80 -21.09 4.02 -7.83
N GLU A 81 -20.56 2.79 -7.85
CA GLU A 81 -21.29 1.54 -8.07
C GLU A 81 -21.70 0.85 -6.75
N GLY A 82 -21.44 1.49 -5.60
CA GLY A 82 -21.68 0.91 -4.27
C GLY A 82 -20.67 -0.18 -3.89
N ILE A 83 -19.54 -0.27 -4.60
CA ILE A 83 -18.46 -1.21 -4.31
C ILE A 83 -17.37 -0.48 -3.52
N HIS A 84 -17.13 -0.95 -2.30
CA HIS A 84 -16.08 -0.43 -1.44
C HIS A 84 -14.88 -1.37 -1.43
N ILE A 85 -13.67 -0.82 -1.44
CA ILE A 85 -12.43 -1.59 -1.40
C ILE A 85 -11.52 -1.06 -0.30
N ARG A 86 -10.77 -1.98 0.29
CA ARG A 86 -9.66 -1.65 1.19
C ARG A 86 -8.39 -1.53 0.39
N ILE A 87 -7.58 -0.50 0.63
CA ILE A 87 -6.29 -0.32 -0.04
C ILE A 87 -5.17 -0.43 0.98
N ILE A 88 -4.15 -1.23 0.66
CA ILE A 88 -2.95 -1.43 1.47
C ILE A 88 -1.72 -1.03 0.66
N ASP A 89 -0.89 -0.16 1.24
CA ASP A 89 0.50 0.03 0.83
C ASP A 89 1.39 -0.90 1.67
N PRO A 90 2.08 -1.88 1.08
CA PRO A 90 2.95 -2.78 1.83
C PRO A 90 4.16 -2.08 2.44
N PHE A 91 4.56 -0.91 1.95
CA PHE A 91 5.81 -0.17 2.24
C PHE A 91 7.09 -0.96 1.91
N THR A 92 7.28 -2.13 2.52
CA THR A 92 8.34 -3.09 2.21
C THR A 92 7.75 -4.38 1.64
N ILE A 93 8.25 -4.80 0.47
CA ILE A 93 7.90 -6.11 -0.10
C ILE A 93 8.63 -7.24 0.63
N LYS A 94 9.85 -6.99 1.10
CA LYS A 94 10.65 -7.97 1.85
C LYS A 94 11.32 -7.30 3.06
N PRO A 95 10.99 -7.72 4.29
CA PRO A 95 9.86 -8.59 4.65
C PRO A 95 8.50 -7.93 4.37
N ILE A 96 7.48 -8.74 4.07
CA ILE A 96 6.10 -8.27 3.89
C ILE A 96 5.31 -8.36 5.21
N ASP A 97 4.37 -7.43 5.44
CA ASP A 97 3.46 -7.48 6.59
C ASP A 97 2.33 -8.50 6.37
N ALA A 98 2.68 -9.79 6.41
CA ALA A 98 1.75 -10.88 6.18
C ALA A 98 0.57 -10.86 7.17
N SER A 99 0.80 -10.44 8.41
CA SER A 99 -0.22 -10.38 9.46
C SER A 99 -1.31 -9.35 9.14
N LEU A 100 -0.92 -8.11 8.79
CA LEU A 100 -1.87 -7.04 8.46
C LEU A 100 -2.64 -7.36 7.18
N ILE A 101 -1.94 -7.87 6.15
CA ILE A 101 -2.56 -8.25 4.88
C ILE A 101 -3.57 -9.38 5.11
N ALA A 102 -3.18 -10.46 5.82
CA ALA A 102 -4.09 -11.56 6.10
C ALA A 102 -5.32 -11.13 6.93
N ALA A 103 -5.13 -10.24 7.91
CA ALA A 103 -6.25 -9.68 8.69
C ALA A 103 -7.21 -8.87 7.79
N SER A 104 -6.66 -8.05 6.89
CA SER A 104 -7.45 -7.26 5.94
C SER A 104 -8.21 -8.13 4.93
N VAL A 105 -7.57 -9.18 4.41
CA VAL A 105 -8.20 -10.15 3.52
C VAL A 105 -9.37 -10.86 4.21
N LYS A 106 -9.23 -11.22 5.49
CA LYS A 106 -10.34 -11.77 6.29
C LYS A 106 -11.51 -10.79 6.42
N CYS A 107 -11.23 -9.50 6.62
CA CYS A 107 -12.25 -8.45 6.68
C CYS A 107 -12.91 -8.14 5.32
N THR A 108 -12.38 -8.69 4.21
CA THR A 108 -12.84 -8.42 2.85
C THR A 108 -13.28 -9.70 2.15
N ASN A 109 -13.97 -10.57 2.91
CA ASN A 109 -14.54 -11.83 2.42
C ASN A 109 -13.52 -12.76 1.74
N GLY A 110 -12.26 -12.73 2.19
CA GLY A 110 -11.20 -13.58 1.67
C GLY A 110 -10.66 -13.17 0.30
N ARG A 111 -11.05 -12.00 -0.22
CA ARG A 111 -10.70 -11.55 -1.59
C ARG A 111 -9.53 -10.57 -1.56
N VAL A 112 -8.55 -10.83 -2.40
CA VAL A 112 -7.36 -9.98 -2.56
C VAL A 112 -7.04 -9.76 -4.03
N VAL A 113 -6.61 -8.55 -4.36
CA VAL A 113 -6.03 -8.20 -5.65
C VAL A 113 -4.68 -7.53 -5.39
N THR A 114 -3.62 -8.03 -5.99
CA THR A 114 -2.34 -7.33 -6.07
C THR A 114 -2.25 -6.59 -7.40
N VAL A 115 -1.72 -5.37 -7.39
CA VAL A 115 -1.47 -4.61 -8.63
C VAL A 115 -0.12 -3.92 -8.54
N GLU A 116 0.74 -4.22 -9.49
CA GLU A 116 2.12 -3.75 -9.52
C GLU A 116 2.57 -3.40 -10.93
N ASP A 117 3.41 -2.38 -11.02
CA ASP A 117 4.15 -2.08 -12.25
C ASP A 117 5.41 -2.96 -12.26
N HIS A 118 5.21 -4.27 -12.38
CA HIS A 118 6.26 -5.30 -12.38
C HIS A 118 5.74 -6.54 -13.12
N ALA A 119 6.64 -7.46 -13.48
CA ALA A 119 6.23 -8.76 -13.99
C ALA A 119 5.48 -9.57 -12.90
N PRO A 120 4.56 -10.47 -13.30
CA PRO A 120 3.89 -11.37 -12.35
C PRO A 120 4.87 -12.27 -11.57
N GLU A 121 5.99 -12.62 -12.18
CA GLU A 121 7.08 -13.34 -11.53
C GLU A 121 8.04 -12.36 -10.83
N GLY A 122 8.09 -12.38 -9.50
CA GLY A 122 8.95 -11.53 -8.66
C GLY A 122 9.42 -12.22 -7.38
#